data_AF-A0A2N1S0M8-F1
#
_entry.id   AF-A0A2N1S0M8-F1
#
_cell.length_a   1.000
_cell.length_b   1.000
_cell.length_c   1.000
_cell.angle_alpha   90.00
_cell.angle_beta   90.00
_cell.angle_gamma   90.00
#
_symmetry.space_group_name_H-M   'P 1'
#
loop_
_entity.id
_entity.type
_entity.pdbx_description
1 polymer ?
#
loop_
_entity_poly.entity_id
_entity_poly.type
_entity_poly.pdbx_seq_one_letter_code
_entity_poly.pdbx_strand_id
1 'polypeptide(L)'
;MDIPMTLKHKPVVVVENYEQIDGRSAYDSDAKGLSLGLAQWNDRGSVEISAKVWRHTGEKWSRQSEELPLHRVLDLAILIARTKEYFSEAYRFEKLYDPQDTRIDRIGLQGDAMSVDIATDNEMLDKDIRLFANELSKNDELISERLQTLVTILERMGYHSVM
;
A
#
# COMPACT_ATOMS: atom_id res chain seq x y z
N MET A 1 -0.31 5.06 15.00
CA MET A 1 1.13 5.00 15.32
C MET A 1 1.87 5.18 14.01
N ASP A 2 2.80 6.11 13.95
CA ASP A 2 3.41 6.52 12.69
C ASP A 2 4.39 5.47 12.19
N ILE A 3 4.36 5.23 10.89
CA ILE A 3 5.27 4.30 10.23
C ILE A 3 6.68 4.93 10.18
N PRO A 4 7.78 4.21 10.55
CA PRO A 4 9.11 4.81 10.53
C PRO A 4 9.59 5.12 9.11
N MET A 5 9.92 6.39 8.87
CA MET A 5 10.36 6.90 7.56
C MET A 5 11.89 6.90 7.37
N THR A 6 12.65 6.62 8.43
CA THR A 6 14.13 6.61 8.43
C THR A 6 14.74 5.27 8.02
N LEU A 7 13.89 4.26 7.77
CA LEU A 7 14.32 2.95 7.29
C LEU A 7 14.42 2.96 5.75
N LYS A 8 15.17 2.02 5.17
CA LYS A 8 15.52 2.05 3.74
C LYS A 8 14.33 1.91 2.78
N HIS A 9 13.19 1.37 3.22
CA HIS A 9 11.95 1.41 2.43
C HIS A 9 11.36 2.82 2.50
N LYS A 10 11.00 3.38 1.35
CA LYS A 10 10.55 4.78 1.23
C LYS A 10 9.07 4.82 0.88
N PRO A 11 8.15 4.98 1.86
CA PRO A 11 6.72 4.95 1.61
C PRO A 11 6.27 6.11 0.72
N VAL A 12 5.27 5.82 -0.12
CA VAL A 12 4.57 6.80 -0.96
C VAL A 12 3.08 6.78 -0.64
N VAL A 13 2.51 5.58 -0.48
CA VAL A 13 1.14 5.36 0.01
C VAL A 13 1.21 4.56 1.30
N VAL A 14 0.43 4.95 2.29
CA VAL A 14 0.40 4.33 3.62
C VAL A 14 -1.02 4.01 4.05
N VAL A 15 -1.12 2.96 4.86
CA VAL A 15 -2.26 2.68 5.72
C VAL A 15 -1.71 2.67 7.14
N GLU A 16 -1.93 3.76 7.85
CA GLU A 16 -1.59 3.83 9.26
C GLU A 16 -2.69 3.21 10.12
N ASN A 17 -2.33 2.85 11.36
CA ASN A 17 -3.25 2.25 12.31
C ASN A 17 -3.89 0.94 11.79
N TYR A 18 -3.15 0.19 10.96
CA TYR A 18 -3.63 -1.07 10.39
C TYR A 18 -4.01 -2.08 11.47
N GLU A 19 -3.43 -1.97 12.67
CA GLU A 19 -3.80 -2.83 13.79
C GLU A 19 -5.30 -2.78 14.12
N GLN A 20 -6.02 -1.73 13.72
CA GLN A 20 -7.46 -1.57 13.97
C GLN A 20 -8.34 -2.30 12.94
N ILE A 21 -7.74 -2.79 11.85
CA ILE A 21 -8.44 -3.43 10.72
C ILE A 21 -7.82 -4.77 10.30
N ASP A 22 -6.91 -5.33 11.13
CA ASP A 22 -6.22 -6.60 10.87
C ASP A 22 -7.11 -7.84 11.13
N GLY A 23 -8.32 -7.84 10.57
CA GLY A 23 -9.28 -8.92 10.65
C GLY A 23 -9.68 -9.27 12.09
N ARG A 24 -9.54 -10.55 12.46
CA ARG A 24 -9.87 -11.03 13.81
C ARG A 24 -8.92 -10.53 14.89
N SER A 25 -7.75 -10.02 14.51
CA SER A 25 -6.74 -9.45 15.40
C SER A 25 -6.85 -7.94 15.49
N ALA A 26 -7.91 -7.33 14.94
CA ALA A 26 -8.17 -5.91 15.11
C ALA A 26 -8.06 -5.49 16.59
N TYR A 27 -7.36 -4.38 16.83
CA TYR A 27 -7.01 -3.79 18.12
C TYR A 27 -5.99 -4.56 18.97
N ASP A 28 -5.59 -5.78 18.57
CA ASP A 28 -4.56 -6.61 19.24
C ASP A 28 -3.59 -7.20 18.23
N SER A 29 -3.18 -6.37 17.27
CA SER A 29 -2.24 -6.76 16.23
C SER A 29 -0.87 -6.13 16.44
N ASP A 30 0.15 -6.91 16.13
CA ASP A 30 1.52 -6.43 16.04
C ASP A 30 1.83 -5.73 14.71
N ALA A 31 0.97 -5.89 13.68
CA ALA A 31 1.04 -5.14 12.44
C ALA A 31 0.38 -3.78 12.63
N LYS A 32 1.19 -2.73 12.55
CA LYS A 32 0.81 -1.34 12.82
C LYS A 32 0.47 -0.53 11.58
N GLY A 33 0.98 -0.95 10.43
CA GLY A 33 0.74 -0.25 9.19
C GLY A 33 1.08 -1.06 7.95
N LEU A 34 0.57 -0.60 6.82
CA LEU A 34 0.94 -1.08 5.48
C LEU A 34 1.51 0.10 4.69
N SER A 35 2.40 -0.18 3.75
CA SER A 35 2.83 0.85 2.79
C SER A 35 3.16 0.28 1.42
N LEU A 36 2.99 1.11 0.40
CA LEU A 36 3.59 0.93 -0.92
C LEU A 36 4.63 2.03 -1.12
N GLY A 37 5.79 1.64 -1.64
CA GLY A 37 6.89 2.59 -1.78
C GLY A 37 8.11 1.99 -2.46
N LEU A 38 9.18 2.78 -2.54
CA LEU A 38 10.43 2.32 -3.15
C LEU A 38 11.10 1.26 -2.26
N ALA A 39 11.53 0.17 -2.88
CA ALA A 39 12.16 -0.95 -2.21
C ALA A 39 13.51 -0.55 -1.60
N GLN A 40 13.87 -1.27 -0.53
CA GLN A 40 15.12 -1.08 0.20
C GLN A 40 16.36 -1.58 -0.56
N TRP A 41 16.17 -2.48 -1.53
CA TRP A 41 17.22 -3.13 -2.32
C TRP A 41 17.10 -2.71 -3.77
N ASN A 42 17.59 -1.51 -4.06
CA ASN A 42 17.79 -1.09 -5.44
C ASN A 42 19.22 -1.48 -5.83
N ASP A 43 19.38 -2.32 -6.85
CA ASP A 43 20.68 -2.48 -7.49
C ASP A 43 21.11 -1.12 -8.08
N ARG A 44 22.41 -0.95 -8.36
CA ARG A 44 22.88 0.30 -8.97
C ARG A 44 22.17 0.53 -10.31
N GLY A 45 21.20 1.44 -10.32
CA GLY A 45 20.44 1.83 -11.50
C GLY A 45 19.07 1.16 -11.65
N SER A 46 18.66 0.25 -10.76
CA SER A 46 17.27 -0.23 -10.71
C SER A 46 16.49 0.49 -9.62
N VAL A 47 15.22 0.77 -9.86
CA VAL A 47 14.28 1.22 -8.84
C VAL A 47 13.17 0.18 -8.81
N GLU A 48 12.94 -0.45 -7.68
CA GLU A 48 11.82 -1.36 -7.50
C GLU A 48 10.79 -0.75 -6.56
N ILE A 49 9.52 -1.10 -6.76
CA ILE A 49 8.43 -0.78 -5.85
C ILE A 49 8.05 -2.03 -5.07
N SER A 50 7.66 -1.85 -3.82
CA SER A 50 7.36 -2.96 -2.91
C SER A 50 6.19 -2.59 -2.01
N ALA A 51 5.45 -3.63 -1.63
CA ALA A 51 4.50 -3.56 -0.54
C ALA A 51 5.17 -4.00 0.77
N LYS A 52 4.87 -3.32 1.87
CA LYS A 52 5.48 -3.61 3.17
C LYS A 52 4.44 -3.63 4.27
N VAL A 53 4.52 -4.65 5.12
CA VAL A 53 3.83 -4.71 6.41
C VAL A 53 4.79 -4.20 7.49
N TRP A 54 4.32 -3.29 8.32
CA TRP A 54 5.06 -2.70 9.42
C TRP A 54 4.63 -3.35 10.72
N ARG A 55 5.52 -4.10 11.35
CA ARG A 55 5.26 -4.76 12.63
C ARG A 55 6.13 -4.22 13.74
N HIS A 56 5.51 -3.98 14.89
CA HIS A 56 6.18 -3.52 16.10
C HIS A 56 5.74 -4.36 17.31
N THR A 57 6.69 -5.05 17.94
CA THR A 57 6.41 -5.92 19.10
C THR A 57 6.49 -5.20 20.45
N GLY A 58 6.41 -3.86 20.44
CA GLY A 58 6.61 -3.01 21.63
C GLY A 58 8.07 -2.64 21.90
N GLU A 59 9.03 -3.50 21.51
CA GLU A 59 10.46 -3.25 21.73
C GLU A 59 11.22 -2.87 20.45
N LYS A 60 10.83 -3.42 19.30
CA LYS A 60 11.53 -3.23 18.03
C LYS A 60 10.64 -3.42 16.82
N TRP A 61 11.06 -2.81 15.71
CA TRP A 61 10.52 -3.05 14.38
C TRP A 61 11.06 -4.35 13.78
N SER A 62 10.18 -5.13 13.15
CA SER A 62 10.59 -6.38 12.47
C SER A 62 11.45 -6.10 11.23
N ARG A 63 12.43 -6.97 10.99
CA ARG A 63 13.59 -6.72 10.11
C ARG A 63 13.72 -7.64 8.90
N GLN A 64 12.73 -8.45 8.50
CA GLN A 64 12.55 -9.16 7.19
C GLN A 64 12.18 -10.67 7.32
N SER A 65 11.58 -11.19 6.23
CA SER A 65 10.96 -12.50 5.96
C SER A 65 9.99 -13.02 7.02
N GLU A 66 8.70 -13.08 6.66
CA GLU A 66 7.61 -13.49 7.55
C GLU A 66 6.54 -14.26 6.78
N GLU A 67 5.89 -15.21 7.45
CA GLU A 67 4.63 -15.77 6.99
C GLU A 67 3.49 -14.77 7.29
N LEU A 68 2.70 -14.44 6.27
CA LEU A 68 1.55 -13.55 6.42
C LEU A 68 0.26 -14.36 6.51
N PRO A 69 -0.65 -14.01 7.44
CA PRO A 69 -2.03 -14.46 7.36
C PRO A 69 -2.65 -14.10 6.00
N LEU A 70 -3.51 -14.97 5.47
CA LEU A 70 -4.08 -14.80 4.13
C LEU A 70 -4.83 -13.47 3.96
N HIS A 71 -5.52 -12.98 4.99
CA HIS A 71 -6.23 -11.71 4.90
C HIS A 71 -5.28 -10.52 4.71
N ARG A 72 -4.09 -10.53 5.31
CA ARG A 72 -3.08 -9.47 5.09
C ARG A 72 -2.60 -9.44 3.63
N VAL A 73 -2.53 -10.61 2.99
CA VAL A 73 -2.20 -10.69 1.55
C VAL A 73 -3.30 -10.05 0.71
N LEU A 74 -4.57 -10.29 1.07
CA LEU A 74 -5.71 -9.66 0.41
C LEU A 74 -5.77 -8.15 0.66
N ASP A 75 -5.47 -7.70 1.88
CA ASP A 75 -5.42 -6.27 2.24
C ASP A 75 -4.32 -5.54 1.46
N LEU A 76 -3.17 -6.18 1.26
CA LEU A 76 -2.12 -5.66 0.37
C LEU A 76 -2.59 -5.62 -1.09
N ALA A 77 -3.35 -6.62 -1.55
CA ALA A 77 -3.92 -6.60 -2.90
C ALA A 77 -4.94 -5.48 -3.09
N ILE A 78 -5.79 -5.22 -2.09
CA ILE A 78 -6.73 -4.09 -2.04
C ILE A 78 -5.95 -2.77 -2.10
N LEU A 79 -4.91 -2.61 -1.28
CA LEU A 79 -4.07 -1.42 -1.26
C LEU A 79 -3.39 -1.18 -2.62
N ILE A 80 -2.87 -2.22 -3.27
CA ILE A 80 -2.28 -2.15 -4.61
C ILE A 80 -3.32 -1.70 -5.64
N ALA A 81 -4.50 -2.32 -5.66
CA ALA A 81 -5.57 -1.99 -6.59
C ALA A 81 -6.01 -0.53 -6.43
N ARG A 82 -6.26 -0.09 -5.19
CA ARG A 82 -6.66 1.29 -4.90
C ARG A 82 -5.56 2.28 -5.27
N THR A 83 -4.30 1.97 -4.97
CA THR A 83 -3.18 2.83 -5.34
C THR A 83 -3.06 2.96 -6.86
N LYS A 84 -3.17 1.85 -7.61
CA LYS A 84 -3.10 1.87 -9.08
C LYS A 84 -4.20 2.74 -9.69
N GLU A 85 -5.44 2.61 -9.22
CA GLU A 85 -6.56 3.43 -9.68
C GLU A 85 -6.38 4.91 -9.29
N TYR A 86 -5.77 5.24 -8.14
CA TYR A 86 -5.42 6.61 -7.82
C TYR A 86 -4.39 7.20 -8.81
N PHE A 87 -3.32 6.46 -9.09
CA PHE A 87 -2.25 6.92 -9.97
C PHE A 87 -2.65 7.00 -11.45
N SER A 88 -3.74 6.37 -11.89
CA SER A 88 -4.26 6.56 -13.26
C SER A 88 -4.79 7.98 -13.48
N GLU A 89 -5.23 8.68 -12.43
CA GLU A 89 -5.75 10.05 -12.49
C GLU A 89 -4.83 11.08 -11.84
N ALA A 90 -3.76 10.65 -11.17
CA ALA A 90 -2.86 11.53 -10.40
C ALA A 90 -2.11 12.56 -11.25
N TYR A 91 -2.01 12.35 -12.57
CA TYR A 91 -1.37 13.30 -13.51
C TYR A 91 -2.02 14.69 -13.50
N ARG A 92 -3.26 14.81 -13.00
CA ARG A 92 -3.96 16.09 -12.82
C ARG A 92 -3.33 16.98 -11.75
N PHE A 93 -2.54 16.41 -10.86
CA PHE A 93 -1.85 17.12 -9.78
C PHE A 93 -0.37 17.33 -10.14
N GLU A 94 0.14 18.55 -9.94
CA GLU A 94 1.55 18.87 -10.22
C GLU A 94 2.53 17.93 -9.48
N LYS A 95 2.17 17.59 -8.23
CA LYS A 95 2.96 16.71 -7.36
C LYS A 95 2.56 15.23 -7.43
N LEU A 96 1.62 14.87 -8.30
CA LEU A 96 0.91 13.57 -8.30
C LEU A 96 0.06 13.30 -7.04
N TYR A 97 -0.16 14.34 -6.22
CA TYR A 97 -1.13 14.35 -5.15
C TYR A 97 -1.66 15.74 -4.86
N ASP A 98 -2.83 15.80 -4.23
CA ASP A 98 -3.41 17.03 -3.71
C ASP A 98 -2.78 17.37 -2.36
N PRO A 99 -2.03 18.48 -2.22
CA PRO A 99 -1.47 18.87 -0.93
C PRO A 99 -2.51 19.32 0.10
N GLN A 100 -3.75 19.61 -0.32
CA GLN A 100 -4.84 19.98 0.57
C GLN A 100 -5.67 18.78 1.04
N ASP A 101 -5.63 17.68 0.29
CA ASP A 101 -6.32 16.43 0.64
C ASP A 101 -5.45 15.22 0.26
N THR A 102 -4.70 14.71 1.23
CA THR A 102 -3.78 13.60 1.04
C THR A 102 -4.44 12.23 1.19
N ARG A 103 -5.74 12.21 1.53
CA ARG A 103 -6.53 10.98 1.64
C ARG A 103 -6.87 10.48 0.24
N ILE A 104 -6.47 9.24 -0.06
CA ILE A 104 -6.82 8.56 -1.31
C ILE A 104 -8.20 7.92 -1.20
N ASP A 105 -8.45 7.21 -0.10
CA ASP A 105 -9.73 6.51 0.12
C ASP A 105 -9.93 6.10 1.59
N ARG A 106 -11.17 5.74 1.94
CA ARG A 106 -11.54 5.11 3.20
C ARG A 106 -12.41 3.87 2.92
N ILE A 107 -11.78 2.70 2.92
CA ILE A 107 -12.39 1.42 2.52
C ILE A 107 -12.87 0.68 3.77
N GLY A 108 -14.15 0.36 3.88
CA GLY A 108 -14.70 -0.39 5.02
C GLY A 108 -14.18 -1.83 5.06
N LEU A 109 -13.67 -2.28 6.21
CA LEU A 109 -13.18 -3.64 6.44
C LEU A 109 -13.67 -4.15 7.81
N GLN A 110 -13.27 -5.38 8.18
CA GLN A 110 -13.56 -5.90 9.51
C GLN A 110 -12.83 -5.06 10.57
N GLY A 111 -13.56 -4.55 11.56
CA GLY A 111 -13.04 -3.64 12.59
C GLY A 111 -13.50 -2.20 12.33
N ASP A 112 -12.74 -1.46 11.54
CA ASP A 112 -13.01 -0.08 11.11
C ASP A 112 -12.85 0.05 9.58
N ALA A 113 -12.19 1.10 9.10
CA ALA A 113 -11.93 1.34 7.70
C ALA A 113 -10.44 1.52 7.43
N MET A 114 -9.97 0.90 6.36
CA MET A 114 -8.65 1.14 5.77
C MET A 114 -8.59 2.57 5.24
N SER A 115 -7.88 3.42 5.99
CA SER A 115 -7.54 4.77 5.59
C SER A 115 -6.30 4.71 4.71
N VAL A 116 -6.45 5.03 3.42
CA VAL A 116 -5.35 5.02 2.46
C VAL A 116 -4.92 6.45 2.22
N ASP A 117 -3.69 6.79 2.57
CA ASP A 117 -3.18 8.16 2.56
C ASP A 117 -1.83 8.26 1.80
N ILE A 118 -1.54 9.44 1.27
CA ILE A 118 -0.20 9.79 0.77
C ILE A 118 0.75 9.98 1.97
N ALA A 119 1.95 9.42 1.87
CA ALA A 119 2.95 9.42 2.95
C ALA A 119 3.65 10.78 3.12
N THR A 120 2.95 11.78 3.67
CA THR A 120 3.47 13.16 3.84
C THR A 120 4.69 13.27 4.73
N ASP A 121 4.91 12.31 5.62
CA ASP A 121 6.09 12.27 6.49
C ASP A 121 7.36 11.77 5.77
N ASN A 122 7.26 11.41 4.48
CA ASN A 122 8.43 11.15 3.65
C ASN A 122 9.08 12.49 3.26
N GLU A 123 10.25 12.80 3.85
CA GLU A 123 11.01 14.04 3.55
C GLU A 123 11.33 14.21 2.06
N MET A 124 11.41 13.12 1.29
CA MET A 124 11.72 13.10 -0.14
C MET A 124 10.48 12.77 -1.00
N LEU A 125 9.26 12.93 -0.47
CA LEU A 125 8.01 12.51 -1.10
C LEU A 125 7.89 12.96 -2.56
N ASP A 126 8.05 14.25 -2.84
CA ASP A 126 7.84 14.83 -4.18
C ASP A 126 8.74 14.19 -5.26
N LYS A 127 9.91 13.65 -4.86
CA LYS A 127 10.79 12.89 -5.74
C LYS A 127 10.40 11.42 -5.79
N ASP A 128 10.22 10.81 -4.62
CA ASP A 128 10.00 9.37 -4.50
C ASP A 128 8.64 8.95 -5.09
N ILE A 129 7.61 9.81 -5.02
CA ILE A 129 6.29 9.57 -5.66
C ILE A 129 6.39 9.52 -7.17
N ARG A 130 7.25 10.35 -7.79
CA ARG A 130 7.46 10.35 -9.25
C ARG A 130 8.20 9.08 -9.69
N LEU A 131 9.19 8.65 -8.91
CA LEU A 131 9.88 7.38 -9.15
C LEU A 131 8.92 6.21 -9.01
N PHE A 132 8.10 6.21 -7.95
CA PHE A 132 7.10 5.18 -7.71
C PHE A 132 6.07 5.12 -8.86
N ALA A 133 5.52 6.26 -9.28
CA ALA A 133 4.57 6.31 -10.39
C ALA A 133 5.18 5.82 -11.71
N ASN A 134 6.45 6.16 -11.99
CA ASN A 134 7.15 5.67 -13.16
C ASN A 134 7.33 4.14 -13.12
N GLU A 135 7.79 3.59 -12.00
CA GLU A 135 7.93 2.13 -11.86
C GLU A 135 6.58 1.41 -11.87
N LEU A 136 5.53 2.00 -11.29
CA LEU A 136 4.17 1.49 -11.38
C LEU A 136 3.71 1.41 -12.83
N SER A 137 3.97 2.44 -13.64
CA SER A 137 3.66 2.47 -15.07
C SER A 137 4.49 1.47 -15.88
N LYS A 138 5.77 1.27 -15.56
CA LYS A 138 6.62 0.25 -16.24
C LYS A 138 6.13 -1.17 -15.97
N ASN A 139 5.60 -1.42 -14.79
CA ASN A 139 5.05 -2.72 -14.38
C ASN A 139 3.55 -2.86 -14.68
N ASP A 140 2.96 -1.92 -15.44
CA ASP A 140 1.52 -1.83 -15.62
C ASP A 140 0.92 -3.08 -16.27
N GLU A 141 1.58 -3.63 -17.28
CA GLU A 141 1.17 -4.86 -17.97
C GLU A 141 1.06 -6.02 -16.98
N LEU A 142 2.13 -6.26 -16.21
CA LEU A 142 2.18 -7.35 -15.23
C LEU A 142 1.13 -7.17 -14.12
N ILE A 143 1.02 -5.97 -13.56
CA ILE A 143 0.06 -5.71 -12.47
C ILE A 143 -1.37 -5.86 -12.98
N SER A 144 -1.68 -5.32 -14.16
CA SER A 144 -3.01 -5.39 -14.76
C SER A 144 -3.39 -6.83 -15.13
N GLU A 145 -2.44 -7.64 -15.63
CA GLU A 145 -2.66 -9.08 -15.87
C GLU A 145 -3.08 -9.82 -14.58
N ARG A 146 -2.39 -9.57 -13.47
CA ARG A 146 -2.67 -10.21 -12.17
C ARG A 146 -4.03 -9.76 -11.62
N LEU A 147 -4.34 -8.48 -11.69
CA LEU A 147 -5.63 -7.93 -11.26
C LEU A 147 -6.78 -8.47 -12.11
N GLN A 148 -6.64 -8.53 -13.43
CA GLN A 148 -7.69 -9.08 -14.31
C GLN A 148 -7.92 -10.57 -14.06
N THR A 149 -6.85 -11.32 -13.81
CA THR A 149 -6.94 -12.72 -13.40
C THR A 149 -7.70 -12.87 -12.08
N LEU A 150 -7.41 -12.02 -11.09
CA LEU A 150 -8.12 -12.01 -9.81
C LEU A 150 -9.61 -11.71 -10.00
N VAL A 151 -9.97 -10.67 -10.76
CA VAL A 151 -11.36 -10.33 -11.10
C VAL A 151 -12.08 -11.52 -11.72
N THR A 152 -11.48 -12.14 -12.74
CA THR A 152 -12.07 -13.31 -13.43
C THR A 152 -12.35 -14.47 -12.48
N ILE A 153 -11.46 -14.72 -11.52
CA ILE A 153 -11.63 -15.78 -10.52
C ILE A 153 -12.73 -15.39 -9.52
N LEU A 154 -12.73 -14.16 -9.03
CA LEU A 154 -13.73 -13.64 -8.09
C LEU A 154 -15.14 -13.70 -8.69
N GLU A 155 -15.32 -13.27 -9.94
CA GLU A 155 -16.59 -13.33 -10.66
C GLU A 155 -17.09 -14.78 -10.79
N ARG A 156 -16.20 -15.72 -11.15
CA ARG A 156 -16.53 -17.15 -11.20
C ARG A 156 -16.93 -17.75 -9.85
N MET A 157 -16.42 -17.18 -8.76
CA MET A 157 -16.80 -17.56 -7.39
C MET A 157 -18.10 -16.89 -6.92
N GLY A 158 -18.70 -16.00 -7.73
CA GLY A 158 -19.91 -15.26 -7.39
C GLY A 158 -19.66 -13.95 -6.66
N TYR A 159 -18.41 -13.48 -6.58
CA TYR A 159 -18.09 -12.14 -6.08
C TYR A 159 -18.11 -11.15 -7.23
N HIS A 160 -19.08 -10.25 -7.22
CA HIS A 160 -19.16 -9.11 -8.13
C HIS A 160 -19.91 -7.97 -7.42
N SER A 161 -19.81 -6.76 -7.97
CA SER A 161 -20.64 -5.67 -7.46
C SER A 161 -22.11 -6.07 -7.59
N VAL A 162 -22.88 -5.85 -6.52
CA VAL A 162 -24.34 -5.86 -6.62
C VAL A 162 -24.71 -4.47 -7.12
N MET A 163 -25.03 -4.36 -8.41
CA MET A 163 -25.59 -3.12 -8.97
C MET A 163 -26.88 -2.72 -8.26
#